data_AF-A0A515A7T0-F1
#
_entry.id   AF-A0A515A7T0-F1
#
_cell.length_a   1.000
_cell.length_b   1.000
_cell.length_c   1.000
_cell.angle_alpha   90.00
_cell.angle_beta   90.00
_cell.angle_gamma   90.00
#
_symmetry.space_group_name_H-M   'P 1'
#
loop_
_entity.id
_entity.type
_entity.pdbx_description
1 polymer ?
#
loop_
_entity_poly.entity_id
_entity_poly.type
_entity_poly.pdbx_seq_one_letter_code
_entity_poly.pdbx_strand_id
1 'polypeptide(L)'
;MGIVERKEREREEMRQLILDGAQKLFLANGFEKVSIRNIADEIEYSPATIYLYFKDKNELLFALHQRGFVKMIGEFLPLQLLTDPFEKLVEMGRSYIRFAVENPELFDLMFIMNAPMDTLDKKDWVEGDQAFGLLMSVVQECMDAGIFQKHDVQSTAMMIWSSIHGYTALFLRKRLGMIPECDRQSVMDEAFNLFCETLKRGL
;
A
#
# COMPACT_ATOMS: atom_id res chain seq x y z
N MET A 1 -22.05 -14.82 -23.43
CA MET A 1 -20.60 -14.55 -23.39
C MET A 1 -20.04 -14.64 -24.78
N GLY A 2 -19.60 -13.52 -25.33
CA GLY A 2 -18.99 -13.44 -26.66
C GLY A 2 -17.56 -13.98 -26.68
N ILE A 3 -17.05 -14.32 -27.86
CA ILE A 3 -15.67 -14.78 -28.07
C ILE A 3 -14.65 -13.72 -27.58
N VAL A 4 -15.00 -12.44 -27.70
CA VAL A 4 -14.16 -11.30 -27.25
C VAL A 4 -14.05 -11.26 -25.73
N GLU A 5 -15.17 -11.26 -25.01
CA GLU A 5 -15.21 -11.25 -23.54
C GLU A 5 -14.45 -12.45 -22.94
N ARG A 6 -14.57 -13.62 -23.56
CA ARG A 6 -13.83 -14.81 -23.13
C ARG A 6 -12.32 -14.63 -23.27
N LYS A 7 -11.85 -14.09 -24.39
CA LYS A 7 -10.42 -13.84 -24.64
C LYS A 7 -9.86 -12.77 -23.71
N GLU A 8 -10.62 -11.72 -23.42
CA GLU A 8 -10.21 -10.69 -22.46
C GLU A 8 -10.09 -11.26 -21.06
N ARG A 9 -11.05 -12.08 -20.63
CA ARG A 9 -10.98 -12.76 -19.34
C ARG A 9 -9.78 -13.70 -19.23
N GLU A 10 -9.54 -14.55 -20.24
CA GLU A 10 -8.37 -15.45 -20.26
C GLU A 10 -7.04 -14.67 -20.22
N ARG A 11 -7.00 -13.50 -20.87
CA ARG A 11 -5.83 -12.60 -20.82
C ARG A 11 -5.62 -12.02 -19.43
N GLU A 12 -6.68 -11.58 -18.76
CA GLU A 12 -6.58 -11.03 -17.41
C GLU A 12 -6.23 -12.10 -16.37
N GLU A 13 -6.82 -13.29 -16.46
CA GLU A 13 -6.49 -14.44 -15.62
C GLU A 13 -4.99 -14.79 -15.73
N MET A 14 -4.44 -14.82 -16.96
CA MET A 14 -3.01 -15.04 -17.17
C MET A 14 -2.15 -13.89 -16.60
N ARG A 15 -2.60 -12.64 -16.76
CA ARG A 15 -1.89 -11.48 -16.20
C ARG A 15 -1.81 -11.58 -14.67
N GLN A 16 -2.89 -11.95 -14.00
CA GLN A 16 -2.91 -12.14 -12.55
C GLN A 16 -2.03 -13.30 -12.11
N LEU A 17 -2.07 -14.44 -12.80
CA LEU A 17 -1.20 -15.59 -12.51
C LEU A 17 0.28 -15.20 -12.54
N ILE A 18 0.70 -14.44 -13.55
CA ILE A 18 2.08 -13.94 -13.66
C ILE A 18 2.43 -13.03 -12.47
N LEU A 19 1.53 -12.11 -12.11
CA LEU A 19 1.76 -11.18 -10.99
C LEU A 19 1.84 -11.93 -9.65
N ASP A 20 1.01 -12.93 -9.43
CA ASP A 20 1.02 -13.74 -8.20
C ASP A 20 2.33 -14.53 -8.06
N GLY A 21 2.77 -15.18 -9.14
CA GLY A 21 4.07 -15.86 -9.18
C GLY A 21 5.24 -14.88 -8.94
N ALA A 22 5.19 -13.69 -9.54
CA ALA A 22 6.20 -12.66 -9.35
C ALA A 22 6.23 -12.14 -7.90
N GLN A 23 5.07 -11.83 -7.30
CA GLN A 23 4.96 -11.39 -5.91
C GLN A 23 5.59 -12.42 -4.97
N LYS A 24 5.18 -13.68 -5.09
CA LYS A 24 5.67 -14.77 -4.25
C LYS A 24 7.20 -14.87 -4.29
N LEU A 25 7.78 -14.85 -5.49
CA LEU A 25 9.22 -14.94 -5.65
C LEU A 25 9.96 -13.69 -5.17
N PHE A 26 9.44 -12.49 -5.43
CA PHE A 26 10.06 -11.25 -4.96
C PHE A 26 10.11 -11.17 -3.44
N LEU A 27 9.05 -11.59 -2.75
CA LEU A 27 9.02 -11.60 -1.29
C LEU A 27 9.92 -12.68 -0.68
N ALA A 28 9.98 -13.87 -1.29
CA ALA A 28 10.80 -14.96 -0.79
C ALA A 28 12.30 -14.74 -1.03
N ASN A 29 12.67 -14.27 -2.22
CA ASN A 29 14.06 -14.27 -2.70
C ASN A 29 14.66 -12.86 -2.86
N GLY A 30 13.83 -11.82 -2.82
CA GLY A 30 14.21 -10.45 -3.12
C GLY A 30 14.22 -10.16 -4.63
N PHE A 31 13.87 -8.93 -5.01
CA PHE A 31 13.75 -8.50 -6.40
C PHE A 31 14.99 -8.82 -7.25
N GLU A 32 16.20 -8.54 -6.75
CA GLU A 32 17.44 -8.73 -7.50
C GLU A 32 17.71 -10.18 -7.91
N LYS A 33 17.38 -11.14 -7.04
CA LYS A 33 17.67 -12.57 -7.27
C LYS A 33 16.66 -13.26 -8.18
N VAL A 34 15.52 -12.66 -8.43
CA VAL A 34 14.47 -13.23 -9.27
C VAL A 34 14.67 -12.81 -10.73
N SER A 35 14.58 -13.77 -11.63
CA SER A 35 14.55 -13.55 -13.09
C SER A 35 13.17 -13.87 -13.67
N ILE A 36 12.90 -13.38 -14.88
CA ILE A 36 11.67 -13.73 -15.64
C ILE A 36 11.54 -15.26 -15.80
N ARG A 37 12.67 -15.95 -15.97
CA ARG A 37 12.67 -17.42 -16.07
C ARG A 37 12.21 -18.08 -14.77
N ASN A 38 12.65 -17.59 -13.61
CA ASN A 38 12.17 -18.13 -12.33
C ASN A 38 10.66 -17.96 -12.18
N ILE A 39 10.12 -16.81 -12.59
CA ILE A 39 8.68 -16.55 -12.56
C ILE A 39 7.94 -17.50 -13.50
N ALA A 40 8.46 -17.70 -14.71
CA ALA A 40 7.88 -18.61 -15.69
C ALA A 40 7.86 -20.06 -15.17
N ASP A 41 8.97 -20.51 -14.57
CA ASP A 41 9.08 -21.84 -13.97
C ASP A 41 8.10 -22.00 -12.80
N GLU A 42 7.92 -20.98 -11.95
CA GLU A 42 6.99 -20.99 -10.80
C GLU A 42 5.53 -21.14 -11.23
N ILE A 43 5.14 -20.56 -12.37
CA ILE A 43 3.77 -20.65 -12.90
C ILE A 43 3.61 -21.78 -13.93
N GLU A 44 4.66 -22.57 -14.18
CA GLU A 44 4.70 -23.65 -15.18
C GLU A 44 4.49 -23.20 -16.64
N TYR A 45 4.96 -22.01 -16.99
CA TYR A 45 4.92 -21.46 -18.36
C TYR A 45 6.32 -21.17 -18.93
N SER A 46 6.35 -20.84 -20.22
CA SER A 46 7.59 -20.40 -20.87
C SER A 46 7.89 -18.92 -20.57
N PRO A 47 9.16 -18.48 -20.54
CA PRO A 47 9.48 -17.05 -20.46
C PRO A 47 8.84 -16.22 -21.56
N ALA A 48 8.69 -16.79 -22.77
CA ALA A 48 8.02 -16.14 -23.88
C ALA A 48 6.56 -15.77 -23.55
N THR A 49 5.87 -16.59 -22.75
CA THR A 49 4.51 -16.30 -22.27
C THR A 49 4.48 -15.02 -21.45
N ILE A 50 5.44 -14.83 -20.53
CA ILE A 50 5.49 -13.61 -19.70
C ILE A 50 5.74 -12.37 -20.55
N TYR A 51 6.63 -12.46 -21.55
CA TYR A 51 6.94 -11.35 -22.45
C TYR A 51 5.75 -10.89 -23.33
N LEU A 52 4.68 -11.67 -23.44
CA LEU A 52 3.42 -11.23 -24.06
C LEU A 52 2.63 -10.23 -23.20
N TYR A 53 2.91 -10.18 -21.90
CA TYR A 53 2.18 -9.36 -20.91
C TYR A 53 3.03 -8.27 -20.27
N PHE A 54 4.32 -8.55 -20.09
CA PHE A 54 5.27 -7.66 -19.42
C PHE A 54 6.60 -7.64 -20.16
N LYS A 55 7.06 -6.45 -20.51
CA LYS A 55 8.32 -6.19 -21.20
C LYS A 55 9.53 -6.66 -20.41
N ASP A 56 9.51 -6.43 -19.10
CA ASP A 56 10.64 -6.74 -18.23
C ASP A 56 10.22 -6.90 -16.75
N LYS A 57 11.21 -7.22 -15.91
CA LYS A 57 11.03 -7.44 -14.47
C LYS A 57 10.58 -6.18 -13.73
N ASN A 58 10.96 -4.99 -14.20
CA ASN A 58 10.57 -3.73 -13.57
C ASN A 58 9.09 -3.43 -13.84
N GLU A 59 8.58 -3.78 -15.02
CA GLU A 59 7.16 -3.63 -15.31
C GLU A 59 6.27 -4.51 -14.42
N LEU A 60 6.74 -5.72 -14.10
CA LEU A 60 6.08 -6.60 -13.13
C LEU A 60 6.03 -5.96 -11.74
N LEU A 61 7.16 -5.42 -11.27
CA LEU A 61 7.22 -4.72 -9.99
C LEU A 61 6.28 -3.51 -9.97
N PHE A 62 6.33 -2.67 -11.01
CA PHE A 62 5.44 -1.51 -11.15
C PHE A 62 3.97 -1.94 -11.08
N ALA A 63 3.56 -2.97 -11.82
CA ALA A 63 2.19 -3.48 -11.79
C ALA A 63 1.78 -4.04 -10.41
N LEU A 64 2.70 -4.65 -9.67
CA LEU A 64 2.47 -5.10 -8.30
C LEU A 64 2.29 -3.93 -7.33
N HIS A 65 3.06 -2.85 -7.48
CA HIS A 65 2.84 -1.60 -6.74
C HIS A 65 1.46 -1.04 -7.04
N GLN A 66 1.09 -0.90 -8.33
CA GLN A 66 -0.23 -0.42 -8.72
C GLN A 66 -1.34 -1.27 -8.09
N ARG A 67 -1.22 -2.60 -8.13
CA ARG A 67 -2.18 -3.51 -7.48
C ARG A 67 -2.35 -3.22 -5.99
N GLY A 68 -1.24 -3.02 -5.27
CA GLY A 68 -1.26 -2.67 -3.86
C GLY A 68 -1.95 -1.33 -3.58
N PHE A 69 -1.58 -0.28 -4.32
CA PHE A 69 -2.16 1.05 -4.14
C PHE A 69 -3.63 1.13 -4.56
N VAL A 70 -4.03 0.51 -5.68
CA VAL A 70 -5.45 0.44 -6.10
C VAL A 70 -6.30 -0.21 -5.01
N LYS A 71 -5.81 -1.30 -4.41
CA LYS A 71 -6.51 -1.96 -3.31
C LYS A 71 -6.65 -1.03 -2.10
N MET A 72 -5.56 -0.39 -1.67
CA MET A 72 -5.56 0.54 -0.53
C MET A 72 -6.48 1.75 -0.77
N ILE A 73 -6.44 2.34 -1.97
CA ILE A 73 -7.33 3.44 -2.37
C ILE A 73 -8.79 3.00 -2.32
N GLY A 74 -9.09 1.78 -2.76
CA GLY A 74 -10.43 1.20 -2.69
C GLY A 74 -10.99 1.16 -1.26
N GLU A 75 -10.13 1.03 -0.25
CA GLU A 75 -10.54 1.11 1.16
C GLU A 75 -10.73 2.54 1.66
N PHE A 76 -10.02 3.51 1.09
CA PHE A 76 -10.11 4.93 1.46
C PHE A 76 -11.30 5.66 0.83
N LEU A 77 -11.69 5.29 -0.40
CA LEU A 77 -12.76 5.95 -1.14
C LEU A 77 -14.11 5.98 -0.39
N PRO A 78 -14.59 4.87 0.22
CA PRO A 78 -15.84 4.90 0.98
C PRO A 78 -15.82 5.88 2.16
N LEU A 79 -14.66 6.14 2.76
CA LEU A 79 -14.50 7.02 3.91
C LEU A 79 -14.78 8.49 3.56
N GLN A 80 -14.70 8.85 2.28
CA GLN A 80 -15.01 10.20 1.81
C GLN A 80 -16.48 10.61 2.07
N LEU A 81 -17.36 9.63 2.33
CA LEU A 81 -18.76 9.86 2.69
C LEU A 81 -18.96 10.33 4.14
N LEU A 82 -17.93 10.21 4.99
CA LEU A 82 -17.98 10.69 6.38
C LEU A 82 -17.99 12.22 6.42
N THR A 83 -18.81 12.79 7.29
CA THR A 83 -19.01 14.26 7.39
C THR A 83 -18.07 14.94 8.37
N ASP A 84 -17.68 14.27 9.45
CA ASP A 84 -16.70 14.79 10.40
C ASP A 84 -15.28 14.55 9.83
N PRO A 85 -14.50 15.61 9.51
CA PRO A 85 -13.17 15.45 8.92
C PRO A 85 -12.19 14.69 9.81
N PHE A 86 -12.31 14.85 11.13
CA PHE A 86 -11.42 14.18 12.07
C PHE A 86 -11.79 12.72 12.23
N GLU A 87 -13.08 12.39 12.29
CA GLU A 87 -13.54 11.00 12.22
C GLU A 87 -13.07 10.33 10.92
N LYS A 88 -13.18 11.02 9.79
CA LYS A 88 -12.67 10.55 8.49
C LYS A 88 -11.18 10.25 8.55
N LEU A 89 -10.38 11.12 9.17
CA LEU A 89 -8.94 10.91 9.34
C LEU A 89 -8.63 9.69 10.22
N VAL A 90 -9.35 9.53 11.32
CA VAL A 90 -9.22 8.38 12.22
C VAL A 90 -9.54 7.09 11.49
N GLU A 91 -10.67 7.02 10.77
CA GLU A 91 -11.05 5.82 10.03
C GLU A 91 -10.08 5.52 8.88
N MET A 92 -9.52 6.55 8.23
CA MET A 92 -8.47 6.38 7.23
C MET A 92 -7.21 5.76 7.85
N GLY A 93 -6.79 6.21 9.03
CA GLY A 93 -5.70 5.60 9.80
C GLY A 93 -5.97 4.15 10.19
N ARG A 94 -7.18 3.83 10.66
CA ARG A 94 -7.59 2.45 10.96
C ARG A 94 -7.58 1.57 9.71
N SER A 95 -8.06 2.09 8.58
CA SER A 95 -8.03 1.34 7.32
C SER A 95 -6.62 1.10 6.82
N TYR A 96 -5.72 2.08 6.96
CA TYR A 96 -4.31 1.89 6.63
C TYR A 96 -3.67 0.74 7.43
N ILE A 97 -3.89 0.72 8.76
CA ILE A 97 -3.36 -0.34 9.63
C ILE A 97 -3.97 -1.70 9.27
N ARG A 98 -5.30 -1.76 9.07
CA ARG A 98 -6.01 -2.99 8.70
C ARG A 98 -5.53 -3.53 7.35
N PHE A 99 -5.42 -2.68 6.33
CA PHE A 99 -4.84 -3.03 5.03
C PHE A 99 -3.48 -3.69 5.20
N ALA A 100 -2.60 -3.09 6.01
CA ALA A 100 -1.25 -3.58 6.24
C ALA A 100 -1.23 -4.94 6.97
N VAL A 101 -2.10 -5.14 7.95
CA VAL A 101 -2.22 -6.39 8.72
C VAL A 101 -2.84 -7.52 7.89
N GLU A 102 -3.85 -7.22 7.08
CA GLU A 102 -4.50 -8.21 6.21
C GLU A 102 -3.65 -8.54 4.97
N ASN A 103 -2.74 -7.63 4.57
CA ASN A 103 -1.94 -7.76 3.36
C ASN A 103 -0.44 -7.44 3.63
N PRO A 104 0.23 -8.13 4.58
CA PRO A 104 1.60 -7.80 4.99
C PRO A 104 2.60 -7.95 3.84
N GLU A 105 2.36 -8.90 2.94
CA GLU A 105 3.14 -9.11 1.73
C GLU A 105 3.05 -7.94 0.73
N LEU A 106 1.84 -7.42 0.51
CA LEU A 106 1.66 -6.24 -0.34
C LEU A 106 2.25 -4.99 0.31
N PHE A 107 2.09 -4.85 1.63
CA PHE A 107 2.71 -3.75 2.39
C PHE A 107 4.23 -3.76 2.25
N ASP A 108 4.86 -4.92 2.40
CA ASP A 108 6.29 -5.10 2.22
C ASP A 108 6.75 -4.75 0.81
N LEU A 109 6.00 -5.20 -0.20
CA LEU A 109 6.26 -4.88 -1.60
C LEU A 109 6.15 -3.36 -1.86
N MET A 110 5.12 -2.71 -1.34
CA MET A 110 4.85 -1.30 -1.59
C MET A 110 5.86 -0.35 -0.93
N PHE A 111 6.31 -0.67 0.30
CA PHE A 111 7.02 0.32 1.12
C PHE A 111 8.40 -0.10 1.61
N ILE A 112 8.75 -1.39 1.63
CA ILE A 112 9.94 -1.86 2.37
C ILE A 112 10.94 -2.60 1.47
N MET A 113 10.49 -3.28 0.43
CA MET A 113 11.36 -4.02 -0.46
C MET A 113 12.36 -3.08 -1.13
N ASN A 114 13.65 -3.40 -1.00
CA ASN A 114 14.69 -2.66 -1.70
C ASN A 114 14.71 -3.09 -3.17
N ALA A 115 14.15 -2.26 -4.02
CA ALA A 115 14.09 -2.44 -5.47
C ALA A 115 14.32 -1.09 -6.15
N PRO A 116 14.78 -1.07 -7.42
CA PRO A 116 15.02 0.19 -8.13
C PRO A 116 13.70 0.96 -8.34
N MET A 117 13.42 1.88 -7.43
CA MET A 117 12.25 2.77 -7.48
C MET A 117 12.35 3.78 -8.63
N ASP A 118 13.54 4.01 -9.19
CA ASP A 118 13.75 4.81 -10.41
C ASP A 118 12.90 4.34 -11.61
N THR A 119 12.40 3.10 -11.57
CA THR A 119 11.47 2.57 -12.58
C THR A 119 10.03 3.03 -12.36
N LEU A 120 9.65 3.36 -11.12
CA LEU A 120 8.44 4.10 -10.78
C LEU A 120 8.61 5.57 -11.17
N ASP A 121 9.76 6.20 -10.91
CA ASP A 121 10.01 7.62 -11.21
C ASP A 121 9.92 7.98 -12.70
N LYS A 122 10.06 6.99 -13.60
CA LYS A 122 9.95 7.18 -15.06
C LYS A 122 8.51 7.08 -15.60
N LYS A 123 7.56 6.71 -14.76
CA LYS A 123 6.13 6.67 -15.08
C LYS A 123 5.41 7.61 -14.11
N ASP A 124 4.37 8.29 -14.55
CA ASP A 124 3.52 9.04 -13.62
C ASP A 124 2.99 8.04 -12.57
N TRP A 125 3.43 8.16 -11.31
CA TRP A 125 3.06 7.24 -10.23
C TRP A 125 1.67 7.62 -9.69
N VAL A 126 0.68 7.52 -10.58
CA VAL A 126 -0.67 8.05 -10.39
C VAL A 126 -1.31 7.52 -9.11
N GLU A 127 -1.15 6.24 -8.81
CA GLU A 127 -1.78 5.63 -7.62
C GLU A 127 -1.11 6.06 -6.32
N GLY A 128 0.21 6.30 -6.32
CA GLY A 128 0.91 6.87 -5.16
C GLY A 128 0.43 8.29 -4.88
N ASP A 129 0.38 9.12 -5.93
CA ASP A 129 -0.12 10.50 -5.86
C ASP A 129 -1.58 10.54 -5.41
N GLN A 130 -2.42 9.63 -5.91
CA GLN A 130 -3.83 9.55 -5.52
C GLN A 130 -3.98 9.16 -4.04
N ALA A 131 -3.27 8.15 -3.57
CA ALA A 131 -3.35 7.70 -2.18
C ALA A 131 -2.90 8.80 -1.20
N PHE A 132 -1.79 9.47 -1.50
CA PHE A 132 -1.32 10.59 -0.68
C PHE A 132 -2.23 11.82 -0.81
N GLY A 133 -2.76 12.08 -2.00
CA GLY A 133 -3.75 13.11 -2.27
C GLY A 133 -5.04 12.96 -1.45
N LEU A 134 -5.53 11.73 -1.27
CA LEU A 134 -6.67 11.46 -0.39
C LEU A 134 -6.36 11.87 1.05
N LEU A 135 -5.16 11.55 1.56
CA LEU A 135 -4.77 11.94 2.93
C LEU A 135 -4.67 13.46 3.04
N MET A 136 -4.01 14.12 2.08
CA MET A 136 -3.90 15.57 2.05
C MET A 136 -5.28 16.25 2.03
N SER A 137 -6.24 15.71 1.28
CA SER A 137 -7.62 16.22 1.25
C SER A 137 -8.26 16.19 2.63
N VAL A 138 -8.17 15.05 3.35
CA VAL A 138 -8.75 14.92 4.69
C VAL A 138 -8.05 15.83 5.71
N VAL A 139 -6.72 15.98 5.58
CA VAL A 139 -5.96 16.93 6.42
C VAL A 139 -6.38 18.36 6.16
N GLN A 140 -6.59 18.76 4.91
CA GLN A 140 -7.09 20.09 4.55
C GLN A 140 -8.50 20.32 5.12
N GLU A 141 -9.39 19.33 5.04
CA GLU A 141 -10.73 19.42 5.64
C GLU A 141 -10.67 19.64 7.17
N CYS A 142 -9.72 18.98 7.87
CA CYS A 142 -9.51 19.20 9.31
C CYS A 142 -9.02 20.63 9.60
N MET A 143 -8.15 21.19 8.75
CA MET A 143 -7.68 22.58 8.88
C MET A 143 -8.80 23.59 8.60
N ASP A 144 -9.62 23.34 7.57
CA ASP A 144 -10.75 24.21 7.19
C ASP A 144 -11.84 24.23 8.26
N ALA A 145 -12.05 23.10 8.93
CA ALA A 145 -12.95 22.97 10.08
C ALA A 145 -12.37 23.56 11.39
N GLY A 146 -11.12 24.05 11.37
CA GLY A 146 -10.44 24.61 12.55
C GLY A 146 -10.04 23.58 13.60
N ILE A 147 -10.00 22.30 13.25
CA ILE A 147 -9.59 21.20 14.12
C ILE A 147 -8.06 21.19 14.26
N PHE A 148 -7.35 21.42 13.15
CA PHE A 148 -5.89 21.58 13.13
C PHE A 148 -5.50 23.04 12.97
N GLN A 149 -4.36 23.43 13.56
CA GLN A 149 -3.75 24.72 13.26
C GLN A 149 -3.34 24.79 11.78
N LYS A 150 -3.24 26.02 11.28
CA LYS A 150 -2.79 26.27 9.91
C LYS A 150 -1.30 25.98 9.79
N HIS A 151 -1.00 24.83 9.21
CA HIS A 151 0.33 24.43 8.77
C HIS A 151 0.31 24.12 7.27
N ASP A 152 1.48 23.79 6.72
CA ASP A 152 1.55 23.21 5.40
C ASP A 152 0.88 21.82 5.39
N VAL A 153 -0.07 21.61 4.47
CA VAL A 153 -0.88 20.38 4.38
C VAL A 153 -0.02 19.17 4.08
N GLN A 154 0.93 19.32 3.15
CA GLN A 154 1.81 18.23 2.73
C GLN A 154 2.69 17.77 3.90
N SER A 155 3.29 18.70 4.64
CA SER A 155 4.10 18.42 5.81
C SER A 155 3.28 17.75 6.92
N THR A 156 2.05 18.20 7.14
CA THR A 156 1.13 17.63 8.13
C THR A 156 0.71 16.21 7.75
N ALA A 157 0.34 15.99 6.48
CA ALA A 157 0.02 14.67 5.94
C ALA A 157 1.23 13.72 6.03
N MET A 158 2.44 14.20 5.70
CA MET A 158 3.67 13.42 5.82
C MET A 158 3.96 13.02 7.27
N MET A 159 3.79 13.93 8.23
CA MET A 159 3.96 13.63 9.65
C MET A 159 2.96 12.58 10.13
N ILE A 160 1.69 12.72 9.75
CA ILE A 160 0.63 11.76 10.10
C ILE A 160 0.94 10.40 9.51
N TRP A 161 1.18 10.34 8.20
CA TRP A 161 1.50 9.09 7.52
C TRP A 161 2.76 8.43 8.09
N SER A 162 3.84 9.19 8.31
CA SER A 162 5.10 8.66 8.85
C SER A 162 4.90 8.03 10.23
N SER A 163 4.08 8.64 11.08
CA SER A 163 3.78 8.12 12.42
C SER A 163 3.06 6.77 12.32
N ILE A 164 1.97 6.72 11.55
CA ILE A 164 1.17 5.51 11.37
C ILE A 164 1.98 4.40 10.68
N HIS A 165 2.69 4.75 9.61
CA HIS A 165 3.56 3.86 8.88
C HIS A 165 4.64 3.25 9.79
N GLY A 166 5.30 4.08 10.60
CA GLY A 166 6.40 3.67 11.46
C GLY A 166 6.01 2.56 12.43
N TYR A 167 4.99 2.77 13.27
CA TYR A 167 4.60 1.73 14.23
C TYR A 167 3.97 0.51 13.54
N THR A 168 3.26 0.69 12.42
CA THR A 168 2.71 -0.42 11.62
C THR A 168 3.83 -1.31 11.07
N ALA A 169 4.87 -0.71 10.49
CA ALA A 169 6.03 -1.44 10.00
C ALA A 169 6.79 -2.15 11.13
N LEU A 170 6.96 -1.50 12.30
CA LEU A 170 7.58 -2.12 13.47
C LEU A 170 6.81 -3.37 13.94
N PHE A 171 5.48 -3.28 13.97
CA PHE A 171 4.60 -4.40 14.35
C PHE A 171 4.70 -5.56 13.36
N LEU A 172 4.46 -5.29 12.06
CA LEU A 172 4.48 -6.32 11.02
C LEU A 172 5.82 -7.04 10.91
N ARG A 173 6.93 -6.30 11.09
CA ARG A 173 8.29 -6.86 10.99
C ARG A 173 8.82 -7.40 12.31
N LYS A 174 7.94 -7.62 13.30
CA LYS A 174 8.26 -8.22 14.59
C LYS A 174 9.42 -7.51 15.31
N ARG A 175 9.51 -6.17 15.16
CA ARG A 175 10.54 -5.33 15.76
C ARG A 175 10.20 -4.85 17.16
N LEU A 176 9.03 -5.23 17.67
CA LEU A 176 8.55 -4.91 19.03
C LEU A 176 9.00 -5.96 20.07
N GLY A 177 10.25 -6.42 19.98
CA GLY A 177 10.79 -7.48 20.86
C GLY A 177 10.86 -7.10 22.34
N MET A 178 10.85 -5.79 22.64
CA MET A 178 10.80 -5.24 23.99
C MET A 178 9.40 -5.29 24.62
N ILE A 179 8.36 -5.61 23.85
CA ILE A 179 6.96 -5.73 24.31
C ILE A 179 6.57 -7.22 24.33
N PRO A 180 5.96 -7.74 25.41
CA PRO A 180 5.43 -9.10 25.46
C PRO A 180 4.48 -9.37 24.30
N GLU A 181 4.54 -10.56 23.69
CA GLU A 181 3.78 -10.86 22.47
C GLU A 181 2.26 -10.69 22.65
N CYS A 182 1.73 -11.05 23.82
CA CYS A 182 0.31 -10.88 24.17
C CYS A 182 -0.13 -9.42 24.23
N ASP A 183 0.79 -8.47 24.43
CA ASP A 183 0.50 -7.05 24.63
C ASP A 183 0.75 -6.22 23.36
N ARG A 184 1.41 -6.77 22.33
CA ARG A 184 1.82 -5.99 21.16
C ARG A 184 0.64 -5.36 20.42
N GLN A 185 -0.46 -6.10 20.27
CA GLN A 185 -1.65 -5.59 19.60
C GLN A 185 -2.30 -4.47 20.41
N SER A 186 -2.50 -4.66 21.72
CA SER A 186 -3.09 -3.62 22.57
C SER A 186 -2.23 -2.37 22.64
N VAL A 187 -0.90 -2.50 22.74
CA VAL A 187 0.01 -1.35 22.70
C VAL A 187 -0.07 -0.60 21.37
N MET A 188 -0.23 -1.30 20.25
CA MET A 188 -0.41 -0.67 18.93
C MET A 188 -1.73 0.10 18.84
N ASP A 189 -2.82 -0.49 19.32
CA ASP A 189 -4.13 0.15 19.32
C ASP A 189 -4.16 1.38 20.25
N GLU A 190 -3.53 1.28 21.43
CA GLU A 190 -3.34 2.39 22.35
C GLU A 190 -2.45 3.50 21.76
N ALA A 191 -1.36 3.14 21.09
CA ALA A 191 -0.49 4.11 20.42
C ALA A 191 -1.23 4.89 19.34
N PHE A 192 -2.05 4.21 18.52
CA PHE A 192 -2.89 4.87 17.54
C PHE A 192 -3.92 5.80 18.19
N ASN A 193 -4.63 5.35 19.23
CA ASN A 193 -5.61 6.17 19.93
C ASN A 193 -4.95 7.41 20.58
N LEU A 194 -3.80 7.24 21.23
CA LEU A 194 -3.03 8.35 21.81
C LEU A 194 -2.55 9.34 20.74
N PHE A 195 -2.12 8.82 19.59
CA PHE A 195 -1.75 9.64 18.44
C PHE A 195 -2.94 10.49 17.95
N CYS A 196 -4.11 9.88 17.76
CA CYS A 196 -5.33 10.60 17.41
C CYS A 196 -5.71 11.64 18.46
N GLU A 197 -5.69 11.31 19.75
CA GLU A 197 -5.95 12.29 20.81
C GLU A 197 -4.99 13.48 20.77
N THR A 198 -3.71 13.22 20.49
CA THR A 198 -2.69 14.26 20.36
C THR A 198 -2.98 15.17 19.17
N LEU A 199 -3.32 14.60 18.01
CA LEU A 199 -3.73 15.38 16.83
C LEU A 199 -4.95 16.27 17.13
N LYS A 200 -5.95 15.72 17.84
CA LYS A 200 -7.19 16.43 18.17
C LYS A 200 -7.00 17.59 19.16
N ARG A 201 -6.00 17.50 20.05
CA ARG A 201 -5.68 18.54 21.04
C ARG A 201 -4.87 19.71 20.45
N GLY A 202 -4.48 19.61 19.19
CA GLY A 202 -3.74 20.63 18.47
C GLY A 202 -2.36 20.13 18.08
N LEU A 203 -2.23 19.79 16.80
CA LEU A 203 -1.10 20.28 15.99
C LEU A 203 -1.07 21.80 16.09
#